data_AF-A0A7X9G322-F1
#
_entry.id   AF-A0A7X9G322-F1
#
_cell.length_a   1.000
_cell.length_b   1.000
_cell.length_c   1.000
_cell.angle_alpha   90.00
_cell.angle_beta   90.00
_cell.angle_gamma   90.00
#
_symmetry.space_group_name_H-M   'P 1'
#
loop_
_entity.id
_entity.type
_entity.pdbx_description
1 polymer ?
#
loop_
_entity_poly.entity_id
_entity_poly.type
_entity_poly.pdbx_seq_one_letter_code
_entity_poly.pdbx_strand_id
1 'polypeptide(L)'
;MKWFLVWLFFPFLLMADAAFQLAILGHPEWAALVTAELSRVDGIWLLERSHITQVLKEHRLAEKGLSEEQLRKLFPHTDFFALIDEKRVLVFNAKNGFRLADSEHADNIKTMAGEICRAIAKTGQTDPVYLATLAIHDVGVPHRLRDRLPEAVDAIERCLLTNQRIQILERNRLGLVTSERSLSGTAFALTPSARLLVFEFEPGETGGVVNVVVTIHDLNRQEIGRLKIDDVLQNDSAIRQCANTIQKHLLTANGQKKGE
;
A
#
# COMPACT_ATOMS: atom_id res chain seq x y z
N MET A 1 19.42 -0.20 63.71
CA MET A 1 20.07 -1.43 63.20
C MET A 1 18.99 -2.36 62.67
N LYS A 2 19.21 -2.94 61.47
CA LYS A 2 18.40 -3.99 60.79
C LYS A 2 17.16 -3.47 60.02
N TRP A 3 17.31 -3.07 58.75
CA TRP A 3 17.39 -3.86 57.49
C TRP A 3 15.98 -4.21 56.96
N PHE A 4 15.50 -3.50 55.92
CA PHE A 4 15.56 -3.87 54.49
C PHE A 4 14.87 -5.20 54.17
N LEU A 5 13.63 -5.13 53.63
CA LEU A 5 13.23 -5.90 52.46
C LEU A 5 11.89 -5.36 51.92
N VAL A 6 11.95 -4.33 51.07
CA VAL A 6 10.85 -4.01 50.17
C VAL A 6 10.85 -5.10 49.10
N TRP A 7 9.86 -5.99 49.14
CA TRP A 7 9.61 -6.92 48.06
C TRP A 7 9.14 -6.11 46.84
N LEU A 8 10.09 -5.88 45.93
CA LEU A 8 9.86 -5.47 44.55
C LEU A 8 9.04 -6.56 43.86
N PHE A 9 7.72 -6.44 43.90
CA PHE A 9 6.87 -7.01 42.86
C PHE A 9 7.09 -6.18 41.60
N PHE A 10 8.12 -6.53 40.83
CA PHE A 10 8.17 -6.22 39.41
C PHE A 10 7.10 -7.11 38.75
N PRO A 11 5.97 -6.58 38.24
CA PRO A 11 5.25 -7.35 37.26
C PRO A 11 6.17 -7.40 36.04
N PHE A 12 6.61 -8.61 35.69
CA PHE A 12 7.07 -8.88 34.33
C PHE A 12 5.95 -8.41 33.40
N LEU A 13 6.13 -7.23 32.80
CA LEU A 13 5.43 -6.85 31.58
C LEU A 13 5.91 -7.84 30.52
N LEU A 14 5.22 -8.99 30.45
CA LEU A 14 5.13 -9.74 29.21
C LEU A 14 4.54 -8.76 28.20
N MET A 15 5.42 -8.16 27.40
CA MET A 15 5.07 -7.55 26.13
C MET A 15 4.50 -8.69 25.28
N ALA A 16 3.22 -9.00 25.48
CA ALA A 16 2.46 -9.77 24.51
C ALA A 16 2.45 -8.91 23.26
N ASP A 17 3.31 -9.25 22.30
CA ASP A 17 3.30 -8.64 20.98
C ASP A 17 1.88 -8.82 20.46
N ALA A 18 1.15 -7.72 20.29
CA ALA A 18 -0.27 -7.77 19.99
C ALA A 18 -0.42 -8.43 18.61
N ALA A 19 -0.96 -9.65 18.58
CA ALA A 19 -1.11 -10.39 17.33
C ALA A 19 -1.99 -9.60 16.36
N PHE A 20 -1.50 -9.41 15.13
CA PHE A 20 -2.23 -8.68 14.10
C PHE A 20 -3.36 -9.52 13.54
N GLN A 21 -4.57 -8.97 13.47
CA GLN A 21 -5.70 -9.67 12.88
C GLN A 21 -5.70 -9.53 11.35
N LEU A 22 -5.57 -10.65 10.64
CA LEU A 22 -5.50 -10.72 9.18
C LEU A 22 -6.72 -11.45 8.61
N ALA A 23 -7.40 -10.82 7.65
CA ALA A 23 -8.42 -11.49 6.83
C ALA A 23 -7.86 -11.77 5.43
N ILE A 24 -7.98 -13.01 4.97
CA ILE A 24 -7.55 -13.46 3.64
C ILE A 24 -8.80 -13.72 2.81
N LEU A 25 -8.94 -13.04 1.67
CA LEU A 25 -10.07 -13.18 0.75
C LEU A 25 -9.57 -13.40 -0.68
N GLY A 26 -10.49 -13.79 -1.57
CA GLY A 26 -10.19 -14.06 -2.97
C GLY A 26 -10.23 -15.56 -3.28
N HIS A 27 -9.47 -16.02 -4.27
CA HIS A 27 -9.61 -17.38 -4.83
C HIS A 27 -9.60 -18.45 -3.71
N PRO A 28 -10.70 -19.23 -3.54
CA PRO A 28 -10.88 -20.04 -2.34
C PRO A 28 -9.74 -21.01 -2.08
N GLU A 29 -9.24 -21.69 -3.11
CA GLU A 29 -8.14 -22.66 -2.98
C GLU A 29 -6.86 -22.00 -2.47
N TRP A 30 -6.51 -20.83 -3.00
CA TRP A 30 -5.27 -20.15 -2.65
C TRP A 30 -5.36 -19.51 -1.28
N ALA A 31 -6.52 -18.93 -0.96
CA ALA A 31 -6.81 -18.47 0.39
C ALA A 31 -6.66 -19.61 1.43
N ALA A 32 -7.11 -20.85 1.12
CA ALA A 32 -6.92 -22.00 2.00
C ALA A 32 -5.44 -22.32 2.24
N LEU A 33 -4.69 -22.45 1.14
CA LEU A 33 -3.30 -22.88 1.19
C LEU A 33 -2.43 -21.83 1.89
N VAL A 34 -2.66 -20.55 1.62
CA VAL A 34 -1.96 -19.45 2.29
C VAL A 34 -2.36 -19.35 3.76
N THR A 35 -3.64 -19.57 4.11
CA THR A 35 -4.08 -19.64 5.51
C THR A 35 -3.32 -20.75 6.27
N ALA A 36 -3.17 -21.93 5.68
CA ALA A 36 -2.46 -23.05 6.29
C ALA A 36 -0.94 -22.79 6.45
N GLU A 37 -0.35 -22.01 5.55
CA GLU A 37 1.04 -21.60 5.68
C GLU A 37 1.23 -20.52 6.76
N LEU A 38 0.36 -19.51 6.77
CA LEU A 38 0.41 -18.39 7.71
C LEU A 38 -0.02 -18.77 9.13
N SER A 39 -0.79 -19.84 9.32
CA SER A 39 -1.17 -20.32 10.66
C SER A 39 0.02 -20.79 11.50
N ARG A 40 1.19 -20.97 10.87
CA ARG A 40 2.45 -21.31 11.54
C ARG A 40 3.30 -20.08 11.91
N VAL A 41 2.85 -18.88 11.53
CA VAL A 41 3.58 -17.63 11.76
C VAL A 41 3.10 -17.01 13.07
N ASP A 42 4.04 -16.81 14.00
CA ASP A 42 3.75 -16.13 15.26
C ASP A 42 3.38 -14.66 15.01
N GLY A 43 2.49 -14.12 15.84
CA GLY A 43 2.08 -12.71 15.77
C GLY A 43 1.03 -12.38 14.69
N ILE A 44 0.54 -13.37 13.94
CA ILE A 44 -0.59 -13.22 13.01
C ILE A 44 -1.78 -14.04 13.49
N TRP A 45 -2.90 -13.37 13.73
CA TRP A 45 -4.18 -14.03 13.99
C TRP A 45 -5.04 -14.00 12.73
N LEU A 46 -5.24 -15.17 12.12
CA LEU A 46 -6.08 -15.33 10.95
C LEU A 46 -7.56 -15.34 11.33
N LEU A 47 -8.36 -14.52 10.64
CA LEU A 47 -9.80 -14.56 10.75
C LEU A 47 -10.33 -15.89 10.17
N GLU A 48 -11.28 -16.51 10.87
CA GLU A 48 -11.83 -17.79 10.42
C GLU A 48 -12.52 -17.66 9.06
N ARG A 49 -12.22 -18.60 8.15
CA ARG A 49 -12.79 -18.61 6.81
C ARG A 49 -14.32 -18.77 6.82
N SER A 50 -14.85 -19.55 7.76
CA SER A 50 -16.30 -19.70 7.99
C SER A 50 -16.96 -18.35 8.25
N HIS A 51 -16.34 -17.53 9.09
CA HIS A 51 -16.81 -16.19 9.42
C HIS A 51 -16.75 -15.25 8.20
N ILE A 52 -15.66 -15.26 7.43
CA ILE A 52 -15.56 -14.48 6.17
C ILE A 52 -16.67 -14.88 5.19
N THR A 53 -16.83 -16.17 4.96
CA THR A 53 -17.83 -16.70 4.01
C THR A 53 -19.25 -16.34 4.44
N GLN A 54 -19.53 -16.42 5.74
CA GLN A 54 -20.83 -16.05 6.31
C GLN A 54 -21.14 -14.58 6.07
N VAL A 55 -20.22 -13.67 6.41
CA VAL A 55 -20.39 -12.23 6.23
C VAL A 55 -20.60 -11.89 4.74
N LEU A 56 -19.80 -12.46 3.84
CA LEU A 56 -19.98 -12.22 2.40
C LEU A 56 -21.34 -12.72 1.88
N LYS A 57 -21.78 -13.89 2.37
CA LYS A 57 -23.09 -14.46 2.02
C LYS A 57 -24.25 -13.60 2.54
N GLU A 58 -24.17 -13.13 3.78
CA GLU A 58 -25.18 -12.27 4.41
C GLU A 58 -25.34 -10.95 3.63
N HIS A 59 -24.25 -10.40 3.13
CA HIS A 59 -24.24 -9.16 2.36
C HIS A 59 -24.44 -9.34 0.84
N ARG A 60 -24.61 -10.58 0.36
CA ARG A 60 -24.76 -10.94 -1.07
C ARG A 60 -23.62 -10.44 -1.96
N LEU A 61 -22.40 -10.44 -1.44
CA LEU A 61 -21.23 -9.94 -2.15
C LEU A 61 -20.42 -11.11 -2.72
N ALA A 62 -19.93 -10.95 -3.95
CA ALA A 62 -18.90 -11.81 -4.49
C ALA A 62 -17.54 -11.38 -3.94
N GLU A 63 -16.65 -12.34 -3.65
CA GLU A 63 -15.26 -12.05 -3.22
C GLU A 63 -14.49 -11.19 -4.23
N LYS A 64 -14.86 -11.30 -5.52
CA LYS A 64 -14.34 -10.46 -6.60
C LYS A 64 -15.11 -9.14 -6.64
N GLY A 65 -14.41 -8.02 -6.39
CA GLY A 65 -14.94 -6.66 -6.60
C GLY A 65 -15.36 -5.89 -5.34
N LEU A 66 -14.97 -6.36 -4.15
CA LEU A 66 -15.19 -5.62 -2.90
C LEU A 66 -14.28 -4.40 -2.81
N SER A 67 -14.85 -3.22 -2.53
CA SER A 67 -14.03 -2.06 -2.21
C SER A 67 -13.43 -2.20 -0.81
N GLU A 68 -12.25 -1.62 -0.59
CA GLU A 68 -11.61 -1.61 0.73
C GLU A 68 -12.52 -1.03 1.84
N GLU A 69 -13.36 -0.05 1.48
CA GLU A 69 -14.29 0.58 2.42
C GLU A 69 -15.39 -0.39 2.86
N GLN A 70 -15.92 -1.17 1.91
CA GLN A 70 -16.88 -2.23 2.22
C GLN A 70 -16.23 -3.27 3.13
N LEU A 71 -15.01 -3.70 2.83
CA LEU A 71 -14.28 -4.68 3.65
C LEU A 71 -14.09 -4.21 5.09
N ARG A 72 -13.73 -2.94 5.30
CA ARG A 72 -13.58 -2.38 6.66
C ARG A 72 -14.89 -2.32 7.43
N LYS A 73 -16.01 -2.00 6.76
CA LYS A 73 -17.33 -1.97 7.40
C LYS A 73 -17.78 -3.38 7.80
N LEU A 74 -17.44 -4.38 6.99
CA LEU A 74 -17.79 -5.78 7.22
C LEU A 74 -16.91 -6.45 8.28
N PHE A 75 -15.64 -6.05 8.37
CA PHE A 75 -14.68 -6.62 9.32
C PHE A 75 -13.98 -5.53 10.13
N PRO A 76 -14.68 -4.91 11.11
CA PRO A 76 -14.19 -3.72 11.82
C PRO A 76 -13.00 -3.97 12.75
N HIS A 77 -12.76 -5.23 13.13
CA HIS A 77 -11.64 -5.62 14.02
C HIS A 77 -10.40 -6.08 13.27
N THR A 78 -10.49 -6.29 11.95
CA THR A 78 -9.36 -6.70 11.12
C THR A 78 -8.34 -5.57 11.02
N ASP A 79 -7.06 -5.88 11.23
CA ASP A 79 -5.95 -4.94 11.06
C ASP A 79 -5.46 -4.90 9.60
N PHE A 80 -5.47 -6.04 8.92
CA PHE A 80 -4.96 -6.21 7.56
C PHE A 80 -5.88 -7.08 6.71
N PHE A 81 -5.94 -6.74 5.43
CA PHE A 81 -6.57 -7.57 4.42
C PHE A 81 -5.54 -8.05 3.41
N ALA A 82 -5.57 -9.33 3.08
CA ALA A 82 -4.88 -9.90 1.94
C ALA A 82 -5.91 -10.40 0.92
N LEU A 83 -5.91 -9.81 -0.27
CA LEU A 83 -6.70 -10.21 -1.40
C LEU A 83 -5.82 -11.01 -2.36
N ILE A 84 -6.22 -12.25 -2.62
CA ILE A 84 -5.49 -13.17 -3.49
C ILE A 84 -6.37 -13.48 -4.70
N ASP A 85 -6.07 -12.88 -5.84
CA ASP A 85 -6.74 -13.23 -7.11
C ASP A 85 -5.91 -14.26 -7.87
N GLU A 86 -6.25 -14.53 -9.15
CA GLU A 86 -5.60 -15.52 -10.03
C GLU A 86 -4.14 -15.21 -10.42
N LYS A 87 -3.62 -14.03 -10.10
CA LYS A 87 -2.26 -13.63 -10.51
C LYS A 87 -1.49 -12.89 -9.43
N ARG A 88 -2.20 -12.27 -8.47
CA ARG A 88 -1.64 -11.26 -7.57
C ARG A 88 -2.11 -11.44 -6.13
N VAL A 89 -1.21 -11.02 -5.24
CA VAL A 89 -1.49 -10.79 -3.83
C VAL A 89 -1.47 -9.28 -3.60
N LEU A 90 -2.59 -8.76 -3.14
CA LEU A 90 -2.78 -7.38 -2.72
C LEU A 90 -2.94 -7.35 -1.20
N VAL A 91 -2.14 -6.55 -0.51
CA VAL A 91 -2.24 -6.40 0.95
C VAL A 91 -2.44 -4.94 1.30
N PHE A 92 -3.41 -4.64 2.15
CA PHE A 92 -3.65 -3.29 2.63
C PHE A 92 -3.97 -3.24 4.12
N ASN A 93 -3.64 -2.11 4.74
CA ASN A 93 -3.90 -1.83 6.14
C ASN A 93 -5.36 -1.36 6.30
N ALA A 94 -6.13 -2.06 7.12
CA ALA A 94 -7.55 -1.79 7.33
C ALA A 94 -7.81 -0.47 8.06
N LYS A 95 -6.88 0.03 8.88
CA LYS A 95 -7.08 1.26 9.68
C LYS A 95 -6.96 2.50 8.81
N ASN A 96 -5.95 2.55 7.96
CA ASN A 96 -5.60 3.75 7.19
C ASN A 96 -5.81 3.59 5.67
N GLY A 97 -6.09 2.38 5.18
CA GLY A 97 -6.33 2.11 3.76
C GLY A 97 -5.08 2.17 2.88
N PHE A 98 -3.87 2.17 3.46
CA PHE A 98 -2.66 2.12 2.67
C PHE A 98 -2.42 0.71 2.15
N ARG A 99 -2.17 0.63 0.84
CA ARG A 99 -1.63 -0.55 0.18
C ARG A 99 -0.18 -0.76 0.61
N LEU A 100 0.08 -1.98 1.05
CA LEU A 100 1.36 -2.44 1.61
C LEU A 100 2.11 -3.34 0.64
N ALA A 101 1.39 -4.16 -0.13
CA ALA A 101 1.96 -4.98 -1.18
C ALA A 101 0.99 -5.15 -2.33
N ASP A 102 1.56 -5.34 -3.51
CA ASP A 102 0.84 -5.67 -4.73
C ASP A 102 1.83 -6.39 -5.64
N SER A 103 1.85 -7.72 -5.54
CA SER A 103 2.86 -8.57 -6.16
C SER A 103 2.24 -9.73 -6.91
N GLU A 104 2.87 -10.10 -8.01
CA GLU A 104 2.55 -11.34 -8.73
C GLU A 104 3.10 -12.52 -7.95
N HIS A 105 2.34 -13.61 -7.86
CA HIS A 105 2.70 -14.75 -7.00
C HIS A 105 3.08 -16.02 -7.76
N ALA A 106 2.95 -16.06 -9.09
CA ALA A 106 3.31 -17.21 -9.94
C ALA A 106 2.90 -18.58 -9.34
N ASP A 107 1.68 -18.65 -8.82
CA ASP A 107 1.07 -19.81 -8.12
C ASP A 107 1.91 -20.44 -6.98
N ASN A 108 2.84 -19.69 -6.39
CA ASN A 108 3.68 -20.17 -5.29
C ASN A 108 3.16 -19.70 -3.92
N ILE A 109 2.59 -20.63 -3.16
CA ILE A 109 2.01 -20.37 -1.83
C ILE A 109 3.00 -19.79 -0.83
N LYS A 110 4.26 -20.28 -0.83
CA LYS A 110 5.28 -19.76 0.09
C LYS A 110 5.65 -18.33 -0.25
N THR A 111 5.71 -18.01 -1.54
CA THR A 111 5.91 -16.63 -2.01
C THR A 111 4.74 -15.77 -1.55
N MET A 112 3.48 -16.17 -1.78
CA MET A 112 2.29 -15.43 -1.32
C MET A 112 2.32 -15.14 0.18
N ALA A 113 2.56 -16.16 1.01
CA ALA A 113 2.62 -16.02 2.46
C ALA A 113 3.76 -15.09 2.89
N GLY A 114 4.95 -15.24 2.28
CA GLY A 114 6.11 -14.38 2.54
C GLY A 114 5.86 -12.92 2.14
N GLU A 115 5.16 -12.68 1.03
CA GLU A 115 4.72 -11.36 0.59
C GLU A 115 3.78 -10.71 1.62
N ILE A 116 2.82 -11.46 2.15
CA ILE A 116 1.88 -10.98 3.18
C ILE A 116 2.61 -10.63 4.48
N CYS A 117 3.48 -11.52 4.98
CA CYS A 117 4.27 -11.25 6.17
C CYS A 117 5.14 -10.00 5.99
N ARG A 118 5.79 -9.88 4.83
CA ARG A 118 6.62 -8.73 4.50
C ARG A 118 5.79 -7.44 4.42
N ALA A 119 4.59 -7.50 3.86
CA ALA A 119 3.67 -6.38 3.81
C ALA A 119 3.26 -5.91 5.21
N ILE A 120 2.90 -6.84 6.11
CA ILE A 120 2.54 -6.53 7.50
C ILE A 120 3.74 -5.91 8.23
N ALA A 121 4.95 -6.44 8.05
CA ALA A 121 6.16 -5.91 8.66
C ALA A 121 6.46 -4.44 8.28
N LYS A 122 5.88 -3.92 7.18
CA LYS A 122 6.01 -2.51 6.80
C LYS A 122 5.39 -1.54 7.79
N THR A 123 4.38 -1.97 8.56
CA THR A 123 3.74 -1.07 9.55
C THR A 123 4.59 -0.87 10.79
N GLY A 124 5.55 -1.76 11.05
CA GLY A 124 6.52 -1.62 12.15
C GLY A 124 7.76 -0.78 11.81
N GLN A 125 7.85 -0.22 10.59
CA GLN A 125 9.00 0.58 10.18
C GLN A 125 9.04 1.91 10.94
N THR A 126 10.24 2.31 11.39
CA THR A 126 10.45 3.53 12.19
C THR A 126 10.38 4.83 11.39
N ASP A 127 10.51 4.76 10.07
CA ASP A 127 10.49 5.92 9.17
C ASP A 127 9.78 5.57 7.83
N PRO A 128 8.46 5.34 7.88
CA PRO A 128 7.67 5.00 6.71
C PRO A 128 7.47 6.22 5.79
N VAL A 129 7.48 5.96 4.49
CA VAL A 129 7.21 6.92 3.43
C VAL A 129 5.82 6.63 2.87
N TYR A 130 4.86 7.49 3.23
CA TYR A 130 3.50 7.42 2.74
C TYR A 130 3.38 8.19 1.43
N LEU A 131 2.85 7.55 0.39
CA LEU A 131 2.63 8.17 -0.91
C LEU A 131 1.14 8.12 -1.27
N ALA A 132 0.69 9.11 -2.03
CA ALA A 132 -0.61 9.07 -2.69
C ALA A 132 -0.49 9.67 -4.09
N THR A 133 -1.13 9.04 -5.07
CA THR A 133 -1.19 9.58 -6.43
C THR A 133 -2.29 10.63 -6.51
N LEU A 134 -1.89 11.89 -6.67
CA LEU A 134 -2.75 13.05 -6.75
C LEU A 134 -3.43 13.18 -8.10
N ALA A 135 -2.65 13.09 -9.17
CA ALA A 135 -3.18 13.27 -10.51
C ALA A 135 -2.34 12.53 -11.56
N ILE A 136 -3.02 12.18 -12.64
CA ILE A 136 -2.43 11.70 -13.88
C ILE A 136 -2.92 12.65 -14.98
N HIS A 137 -1.99 13.38 -15.59
CA HIS A 137 -2.26 14.35 -16.63
C HIS A 137 -1.74 13.85 -17.97
N ASP A 138 -2.60 13.92 -18.99
CA ASP A 138 -2.23 13.73 -20.40
C ASP A 138 -1.97 15.11 -21.01
N VAL A 139 -0.72 15.37 -21.40
CA VAL A 139 -0.27 16.63 -22.00
C VAL A 139 0.02 16.44 -23.50
N GLY A 140 -0.92 15.79 -24.20
CA GLY A 140 -0.85 15.62 -25.66
C GLY A 140 -0.27 14.27 -26.10
N VAL A 141 -0.39 13.24 -25.26
CA VAL A 141 -0.03 11.87 -25.61
C VAL A 141 -0.90 11.39 -26.79
N PRO A 142 -0.31 10.73 -27.80
CA PRO A 142 -1.05 10.16 -28.92
C PRO A 142 -2.21 9.26 -28.45
N HIS A 143 -3.38 9.41 -29.06
CA HIS A 143 -4.61 8.74 -28.62
C HIS A 143 -4.45 7.24 -28.38
N ARG A 144 -3.74 6.55 -29.28
CA ARG A 144 -3.45 5.10 -29.21
C ARG A 144 -2.67 4.64 -27.97
N LEU A 145 -2.06 5.56 -27.23
CA LEU A 145 -1.24 5.27 -26.05
C LEU A 145 -1.89 5.72 -24.74
N ARG A 146 -3.02 6.43 -24.78
CA ARG A 146 -3.65 7.03 -23.59
C ARG A 146 -4.11 5.98 -22.57
N ASP A 147 -4.62 4.85 -23.05
CA ASP A 147 -5.09 3.77 -22.17
C ASP A 147 -3.95 3.10 -21.40
N ARG A 148 -2.70 3.27 -21.86
CA ARG A 148 -1.51 2.73 -21.19
C ARG A 148 -1.01 3.62 -20.03
N LEU A 149 -1.50 4.86 -19.91
CA LEU A 149 -1.02 5.78 -18.87
C LEU A 149 -1.40 5.32 -17.45
N PRO A 150 -2.66 4.94 -17.17
CA PRO A 150 -3.02 4.39 -15.86
C PRO A 150 -2.25 3.10 -15.56
N GLU A 151 -2.12 2.21 -16.54
CA GLU A 151 -1.37 0.94 -16.39
C GLU A 151 0.11 1.18 -16.04
N ALA A 152 0.73 2.18 -16.67
CA ALA A 152 2.10 2.58 -16.37
C ALA A 152 2.23 3.10 -14.94
N VAL A 153 1.29 3.94 -14.47
CA VAL A 153 1.27 4.41 -13.07
C VAL A 153 1.09 3.25 -12.10
N ASP A 154 0.15 2.33 -12.35
CA ASP A 154 -0.06 1.15 -11.50
C ASP A 154 1.21 0.27 -11.45
N ALA A 155 1.92 0.13 -12.57
CA ALA A 155 3.19 -0.59 -12.62
C ALA A 155 4.32 0.13 -11.86
N ILE A 156 4.40 1.46 -11.94
CA ILE A 156 5.33 2.27 -11.15
C ILE A 156 5.02 2.10 -9.66
N GLU A 157 3.75 2.24 -9.25
CA GLU A 157 3.32 2.07 -7.86
C GLU A 157 3.65 0.68 -7.31
N ARG A 158 3.42 -0.38 -8.10
CA ARG A 158 3.87 -1.74 -7.74
C ARG A 158 5.37 -1.80 -7.50
N CYS A 159 6.18 -1.23 -8.39
CA CYS A 159 7.62 -1.18 -8.22
C CYS A 159 8.01 -0.39 -6.95
N LEU A 160 7.33 0.71 -6.64
CA LEU A 160 7.51 1.47 -5.40
C LEU A 160 7.19 0.62 -4.15
N LEU A 161 6.15 -0.20 -4.19
CA LEU A 161 5.74 -1.08 -3.09
C LEU A 161 6.71 -2.24 -2.83
N THR A 162 7.71 -2.49 -3.68
CA THR A 162 8.77 -3.46 -3.34
C THR A 162 9.63 -2.97 -2.18
N ASN A 163 9.71 -1.65 -1.97
CA ASN A 163 10.47 -1.05 -0.88
C ASN A 163 9.73 -1.19 0.47
N GLN A 164 10.45 -1.63 1.50
CA GLN A 164 9.87 -1.86 2.84
C GLN A 164 9.37 -0.60 3.54
N ARG A 165 9.90 0.58 3.17
CA ARG A 165 9.50 1.84 3.78
C ARG A 165 8.29 2.46 3.10
N ILE A 166 7.96 2.06 1.87
CA ILE A 166 6.93 2.73 1.07
C ILE A 166 5.58 2.05 1.27
N GLN A 167 4.58 2.89 1.56
CA GLN A 167 3.16 2.54 1.61
C GLN A 167 2.39 3.51 0.73
N ILE A 168 1.43 3.02 -0.07
CA ILE A 168 0.73 3.84 -1.08
C ILE A 168 -0.77 3.87 -0.78
N LEU A 169 -1.37 5.05 -0.77
CA LEU A 169 -2.83 5.20 -0.73
C LEU A 169 -3.38 5.22 -2.15
N GLU A 170 -4.38 4.38 -2.43
CA GLU A 170 -4.96 4.30 -3.76
C GLU A 170 -5.63 5.61 -4.21
N ARG A 171 -5.53 5.90 -5.51
CA ARG A 171 -6.05 7.12 -6.14
C ARG A 171 -7.57 7.30 -5.96
N ASN A 172 -8.34 6.22 -6.05
CA ASN A 172 -9.80 6.25 -5.84
C ASN A 172 -10.16 6.70 -4.42
N ARG A 173 -9.30 6.41 -3.42
CA ARG A 173 -9.44 6.94 -2.07
C ARG A 173 -9.05 8.41 -1.97
N LEU A 174 -8.01 8.87 -2.65
CA LEU A 174 -7.67 10.29 -2.59
C LEU A 174 -8.81 11.17 -3.10
N GLY A 175 -9.50 10.74 -4.16
CA GLY A 175 -10.73 11.41 -4.63
C GLY A 175 -11.78 11.51 -3.51
N LEU A 176 -12.11 10.39 -2.85
CA LEU A 176 -13.06 10.35 -1.73
C LEU A 176 -12.62 11.19 -0.52
N VAL A 177 -11.33 11.13 -0.13
CA VAL A 177 -10.77 11.91 0.98
C VAL A 177 -10.77 13.41 0.69
N THR A 178 -10.58 13.79 -0.58
CA THR A 178 -10.62 15.19 -1.00
C THR A 178 -12.05 15.71 -1.12
N SER A 179 -13.00 14.87 -1.54
CA SER A 179 -14.42 15.20 -1.64
C SER A 179 -15.17 15.16 -0.29
N GLU A 180 -14.86 14.24 0.62
CA GLU A 180 -15.44 14.21 1.98
C GLU A 180 -15.03 15.45 2.79
N ARG A 181 -13.81 15.98 2.57
CA ARG A 181 -13.37 17.28 3.12
C ARG A 181 -14.34 18.42 2.79
N SER A 182 -15.00 18.38 1.63
CA SER A 182 -15.98 19.39 1.23
C SER A 182 -17.39 19.18 1.79
N LEU A 183 -17.72 17.98 2.30
CA LEU A 183 -19.09 17.58 2.62
C LEU A 183 -19.34 17.31 4.12
N SER A 184 -18.41 16.70 4.85
CA SER A 184 -18.66 16.21 6.23
C SER A 184 -17.92 16.99 7.33
N GLY A 185 -16.89 17.76 6.99
CA GLY A 185 -16.01 18.42 7.97
C GLY A 185 -15.14 17.46 8.80
N THR A 186 -15.40 16.15 8.77
CA THR A 186 -14.56 15.10 9.34
C THR A 186 -13.71 14.47 8.25
N ALA A 187 -12.44 14.87 8.21
CA ALA A 187 -11.49 14.34 7.25
C ALA A 187 -11.06 12.91 7.63
N PHE A 188 -10.99 12.01 6.66
CA PHE A 188 -9.93 11.01 6.68
C PHE A 188 -8.62 11.79 6.62
N ALA A 189 -7.96 11.98 7.77
CA ALA A 189 -6.71 12.71 7.79
C ALA A 189 -5.66 11.87 7.04
N LEU A 190 -5.28 12.31 5.83
CA LEU A 190 -4.04 11.86 5.22
C LEU A 190 -2.95 11.99 6.28
N THR A 191 -2.17 10.95 6.48
CA THR A 191 -1.09 10.97 7.45
C THR A 191 -0.22 12.20 7.18
N PRO A 192 0.03 13.09 8.17
CA PRO A 192 0.73 14.37 7.98
C PRO A 192 2.10 14.29 7.25
N SER A 193 2.68 13.09 7.18
CA SER A 193 3.93 12.79 6.49
C SER A 193 3.78 12.32 5.03
N ALA A 194 2.55 12.22 4.50
CA ALA A 194 2.34 11.74 3.14
C ALA A 194 2.89 12.71 2.07
N ARG A 195 3.37 12.13 0.97
CA ARG A 195 3.79 12.85 -0.24
C ARG A 195 2.81 12.59 -1.37
N LEU A 196 2.51 13.62 -2.12
CA LEU A 196 1.55 13.58 -3.23
C LEU A 196 2.32 13.52 -4.55
N LEU A 197 2.02 12.51 -5.37
CA LEU A 197 2.64 12.32 -6.68
C LEU A 197 1.70 12.84 -7.78
N VAL A 198 2.22 13.67 -8.68
CA VAL A 198 1.55 14.08 -9.92
C VAL A 198 2.35 13.52 -11.08
N PHE A 199 1.69 12.75 -11.94
CA PHE A 199 2.27 12.22 -13.17
C PHE A 199 1.78 13.03 -14.35
N GLU A 200 2.68 13.71 -15.06
CA GLU A 200 2.40 14.41 -16.31
C GLU A 200 3.06 13.62 -17.45
N PHE A 201 2.24 13.08 -18.35
CA PHE A 201 2.72 12.36 -19.51
C PHE A 201 2.71 13.28 -20.73
N GLU A 202 3.86 13.40 -21.39
CA GLU A 202 4.06 14.28 -22.54
C GLU A 202 4.61 13.49 -23.73
N PRO A 203 4.27 13.87 -24.97
CA PRO A 203 4.85 13.27 -26.16
C PRO A 203 6.37 13.53 -26.21
N GLY A 204 7.14 12.50 -26.57
CA GLY A 204 8.57 12.63 -26.84
C GLY A 204 8.86 13.08 -28.27
N GLU A 205 10.11 12.90 -28.69
CA GLU A 205 10.59 13.34 -30.02
C GLU A 205 9.88 12.65 -31.20
N THR A 206 9.32 11.46 -30.98
CA THR A 206 8.57 10.72 -31.99
C THR A 206 7.20 10.30 -31.48
N GLY A 207 6.23 10.09 -32.37
CA GLY A 207 4.84 9.75 -32.01
C GLY A 207 4.65 8.39 -31.32
N GLY A 208 5.72 7.67 -31.00
CA GLY A 208 5.70 6.46 -30.18
C GLY A 208 6.38 6.59 -28.81
N VAL A 209 7.09 7.69 -28.58
CA VAL A 209 7.79 7.94 -27.32
C VAL A 209 6.89 8.77 -26.42
N VAL A 210 6.81 8.36 -25.15
CA VAL A 210 6.07 9.10 -24.12
C VAL A 210 6.99 9.29 -22.93
N ASN A 211 7.25 10.54 -22.59
CA ASN A 211 8.02 10.89 -21.40
C ASN A 211 7.05 11.06 -20.23
N VAL A 212 7.56 10.90 -19.02
CA VAL A 212 6.81 11.23 -17.80
C VAL A 212 7.60 12.21 -16.95
N VAL A 213 6.89 13.23 -16.49
CA VAL A 213 7.35 14.15 -15.46
C VAL A 213 6.59 13.81 -14.19
N VAL A 214 7.32 13.46 -13.14
CA VAL A 214 6.77 13.13 -11.82
C VAL A 214 7.09 14.28 -10.87
N THR A 215 6.06 14.99 -10.45
CA THR A 215 6.17 16.06 -9.45
C THR A 215 5.75 15.51 -8.09
N ILE A 216 6.54 15.79 -7.07
CA ILE A 216 6.35 15.32 -5.71
C ILE A 216 6.03 16.55 -4.86
N HIS A 217 4.87 16.52 -4.20
CA HIS A 217 4.45 17.57 -3.27
C HIS A 217 4.40 17.06 -1.83
N ASP A 218 4.55 17.98 -0.90
CA ASP A 218 4.12 17.76 0.48
C ASP A 218 2.58 17.90 0.61
N LEU A 219 2.05 17.75 1.82
CA LEU A 219 0.61 17.90 2.08
C LEU A 219 0.09 19.34 1.94
N ASN A 220 0.98 20.33 1.97
CA ASN A 220 0.64 21.73 1.73
C ASN A 220 0.63 22.04 0.22
N ARG A 221 0.82 21.03 -0.64
CA ARG A 221 0.96 21.14 -2.09
C ARG A 221 2.21 21.90 -2.53
N GLN A 222 3.16 22.12 -1.63
CA GLN A 222 4.45 22.68 -2.01
C GLN A 222 5.25 21.61 -2.75
N GLU A 223 5.77 21.95 -3.93
CA GLU A 223 6.67 21.07 -4.68
C GLU A 223 7.98 20.87 -3.88
N ILE A 224 8.33 19.61 -3.67
CA ILE A 224 9.57 19.18 -2.99
C ILE A 224 10.48 18.35 -3.90
N GLY A 225 10.06 18.12 -5.13
CA GLY A 225 10.82 17.37 -6.11
C GLY A 225 10.12 17.27 -7.46
N ARG A 226 10.92 17.20 -8.52
CA ARG A 226 10.46 16.97 -9.88
C ARG A 226 11.46 16.10 -10.61
N LEU A 227 10.97 15.07 -11.28
CA LEU A 227 11.76 14.06 -11.97
C LEU A 227 11.23 13.94 -13.40
N LYS A 228 12.12 13.78 -14.38
CA LYS A 228 11.76 13.50 -15.77
C LYS A 228 12.39 12.21 -16.24
N ILE A 229 11.58 11.33 -16.82
CA ILE A 229 11.99 10.05 -17.37
C ILE A 229 11.50 9.99 -18.80
N ASP A 230 12.43 9.77 -19.72
CA ASP A 230 12.12 9.66 -21.14
C ASP A 230 11.66 8.25 -21.50
N ASP A 231 10.75 8.15 -22.48
CA ASP A 231 10.22 6.89 -23.04
C ASP A 231 9.74 5.85 -22.01
N VAL A 232 8.93 6.28 -21.03
CA VAL A 232 8.48 5.42 -19.92
C VAL A 232 7.62 4.23 -20.36
N LEU A 233 6.96 4.34 -21.52
CA LEU A 233 6.08 3.30 -22.06
C LEU A 233 6.82 2.27 -22.94
N GLN A 234 8.15 2.38 -23.07
CA GLN A 234 8.93 1.51 -23.95
C GLN A 234 8.92 0.05 -23.47
N ASN A 235 9.22 -0.17 -22.19
CA ASN A 235 9.36 -1.49 -21.57
C ASN A 235 9.31 -1.40 -20.04
N ASP A 236 9.25 -2.56 -19.38
CA ASP A 236 9.24 -2.66 -17.91
C ASP A 236 10.51 -2.11 -17.24
N SER A 237 11.64 -2.04 -17.96
CA SER A 237 12.88 -1.47 -17.42
C SER A 237 12.73 0.03 -17.20
N ALA A 238 12.10 0.76 -18.12
CA ALA A 238 11.84 2.19 -18.00
C ALA A 238 10.88 2.49 -16.82
N ILE A 239 9.85 1.67 -16.64
CA ILE A 239 8.94 1.71 -15.49
C ILE A 239 9.72 1.52 -14.17
N ARG A 240 10.57 0.48 -14.10
CA ARG A 240 11.43 0.23 -12.93
C ARG A 240 12.40 1.37 -12.67
N GLN A 241 12.99 1.95 -13.71
CA GLN A 241 13.87 3.10 -13.60
C GLN A 241 13.13 4.32 -13.02
N CYS A 242 11.91 4.59 -13.48
CA CYS A 242 11.07 5.66 -12.94
C CYS A 242 10.81 5.46 -11.45
N ALA A 243 10.35 4.26 -11.06
CA ALA A 243 10.13 3.93 -9.65
C ALA A 243 11.40 4.09 -8.81
N ASN A 244 12.54 3.54 -9.26
CA ASN A 244 13.81 3.64 -8.54
C ASN A 244 14.27 5.11 -8.36
N THR A 245 14.04 5.95 -9.36
CA THR A 245 14.38 7.37 -9.31
C THR A 245 13.51 8.10 -8.27
N ILE A 246 12.20 7.82 -8.25
CA ILE A 246 11.28 8.33 -7.22
C ILE A 246 11.71 7.86 -5.83
N GLN A 247 12.01 6.57 -5.65
CA GLN A 247 12.47 6.03 -4.36
C GLN A 247 13.73 6.73 -3.88
N LYS A 248 14.73 6.89 -4.76
CA LYS A 248 15.98 7.54 -4.42
C LYS A 248 15.73 8.96 -3.91
N HIS A 249 14.94 9.76 -4.64
CA HIS A 249 14.61 11.13 -4.26
C HIS A 249 13.94 11.22 -2.88
N LEU A 250 12.94 10.37 -2.65
CA LEU A 250 12.18 10.34 -1.39
C LEU A 250 13.03 9.92 -0.19
N LEU A 251 13.92 8.93 -0.39
CA LEU A 251 14.73 8.37 0.70
C LEU A 251 15.95 9.25 1.03
N THR A 252 16.53 9.96 0.05
CA THR A 252 17.61 10.92 0.32
C THR A 252 17.09 12.21 0.97
N ALA A 253 15.90 12.69 0.58
CA ALA A 253 15.31 13.91 1.16
C ALA A 253 14.94 13.75 2.64
N ASN A 254 14.53 12.55 3.08
CA ASN A 254 14.27 12.28 4.49
C ASN A 254 15.54 12.13 5.35
N GLY A 255 16.70 11.83 4.74
CA GLY A 255 17.98 11.73 5.44
C GLY A 255 18.58 13.08 5.84
N GLN A 256 18.31 14.15 5.09
CA GLN A 256 18.89 15.48 5.34
C GLN A 256 18.21 16.24 6.49
N LYS A 257 16.96 15.95 6.83
CA LYS A 257 16.23 16.62 7.94
C LYS A 257 16.54 16.08 9.34
N LYS A 258 17.38 15.04 9.48
CA LYS A 258 17.77 14.48 10.80
C LYS A 258 19.13 15.02 11.32
N GLY A 259 19.71 16.01 10.65
CA GLY A 259 21.03 16.56 10.96
C GLY A 259 21.06 18.04 11.36
N GLU A 260 19.91 18.67 11.61
CA GLU A 260 19.80 20.04 12.13
C GLU A 260 19.19 20.05 13.53
#